data_AF-A0A2A6CN11-F1
#
_entry.id   AF-A0A2A6CN11-F1
#
_cell.length_a   1.000
_cell.length_b   1.000
_cell.length_c   1.000
_cell.angle_alpha   90.00
_cell.angle_beta   90.00
_cell.angle_gamma   90.00
#
_symmetry.space_group_name_H-M   'P 1'
#
loop_
_entity.id
_entity.type
_entity.pdbx_description
1 polymer ?
#
loop_
_entity_poly.entity_id
_entity_poly.type
_entity_poly.pdbx_seq_one_letter_code
_entity_poly.pdbx_strand_id
1 'polypeptide(L)'
;MLTRQRRADQRREEAAPSYIILGKHRVDISDSDTSTFAEPKPLTMSLVEASEELKKQYLESIPHATVWEGQILPGGVTTPDKMKAMQDMVFDENDVIIVSYPKSGTTWVSEVLSAIAYEGNTEKLKQVRMDERVPWIEMDHRCWDPNSPVQASAKGPVRDGKKQIWFSHLHLDYLPPTARAGKCKVVYVARNPKDNAVSYFHFHRLTTFMGLQKDMKWNDYFPLFCSGYICVGNWFKHTLDYWKFTRNNPNAKFVVYEDLKKDLMGEMQSLEEFVGIPLTPEQRLEVVKHCSFDSMKDNKMTNREGLAVFDHGETKFMRKGIVGDWKNYFTVAQNEAFDELYKSKFEGTGLSFEFE
;
A
#
# COMPACT_ATOMS: atom_id res chain seq x y z
N MET A 1 -21.06 -88.92 -6.68
CA MET A 1 -20.33 -89.09 -5.40
C MET A 1 -20.07 -87.72 -4.81
N LEU A 2 -20.58 -87.47 -3.59
CA LEU A 2 -19.95 -86.74 -2.46
C LEU A 2 -18.99 -85.57 -2.81
N THR A 3 -19.08 -84.34 -2.28
CA THR A 3 -19.92 -83.68 -1.27
C THR A 3 -19.54 -82.18 -1.27
N ARG A 4 -20.51 -81.29 -1.01
CA ARG A 4 -20.49 -80.12 -0.08
C ARG A 4 -19.14 -79.38 0.15
N GLN A 5 -19.07 -78.04 0.20
CA GLN A 5 -19.94 -77.18 1.01
C GLN A 5 -19.69 -75.66 0.81
N ARG A 6 -20.80 -74.92 0.63
CA ARG A 6 -21.19 -73.62 1.23
C ARG A 6 -20.46 -72.34 0.76
N ARG A 7 -21.16 -71.45 0.04
CA ARG A 7 -22.16 -70.42 0.47
C ARG A 7 -21.44 -69.18 1.05
N ALA A 8 -21.83 -67.94 0.78
CA ALA A 8 -22.83 -67.32 -0.10
C ALA A 8 -22.65 -65.80 0.04
N ASP A 9 -23.07 -65.05 -0.99
CA ASP A 9 -23.70 -63.71 -0.93
C ASP A 9 -22.95 -62.55 -0.23
N GLN A 10 -23.04 -61.27 -0.61
CA GLN A 10 -23.75 -60.55 -1.67
C GLN A 10 -23.16 -59.12 -1.70
N ARG A 11 -23.06 -58.57 -2.91
CA ARG A 11 -23.25 -57.17 -3.36
C ARG A 11 -23.12 -56.03 -2.31
N ARG A 12 -22.36 -54.98 -2.66
CA ARG A 12 -22.87 -53.79 -3.39
C ARG A 12 -21.80 -52.68 -3.53
N GLU A 13 -21.92 -52.01 -4.66
CA GLU A 13 -21.65 -50.59 -4.97
C GLU A 13 -20.20 -50.08 -4.99
N GLU A 14 -19.76 -49.82 -6.23
CA GLU A 14 -18.64 -48.98 -6.63
C GLU A 14 -18.92 -47.51 -6.32
N ALA A 15 -17.91 -46.82 -5.79
CA ALA A 15 -17.64 -45.41 -6.09
C ALA A 15 -16.11 -45.19 -6.10
N ALA A 16 -15.64 -44.47 -7.12
CA ALA A 16 -14.26 -44.32 -7.55
C ALA A 16 -13.35 -43.52 -6.58
N PRO A 17 -12.01 -43.55 -6.77
CA PRO A 17 -11.03 -43.37 -5.71
C PRO A 17 -10.51 -41.94 -5.56
N SER A 18 -10.15 -41.55 -4.34
CA SER A 18 -9.25 -40.43 -4.06
C SER A 18 -7.98 -40.96 -3.38
N TYR A 19 -6.90 -41.05 -4.16
CA TYR A 19 -5.51 -41.08 -3.64
C TYR A 19 -5.16 -39.65 -3.19
N ILE A 20 -4.32 -39.40 -2.18
CA ILE A 20 -2.86 -39.58 -2.20
C ILE A 20 -2.35 -39.79 -0.76
N ILE A 21 -1.55 -40.85 -0.61
CA ILE A 21 -0.70 -41.14 0.55
C ILE A 21 0.54 -40.24 0.48
N LEU A 22 0.80 -39.46 1.52
CA LEU A 22 2.11 -38.86 1.76
C LEU A 22 2.79 -39.54 2.95
N GLY A 23 3.92 -40.18 2.66
CA GLY A 23 5.14 -40.07 3.44
C GLY A 23 5.14 -40.65 4.86
N LYS A 24 5.78 -41.82 4.98
CA LYS A 24 6.24 -42.40 6.24
C LYS A 24 7.15 -41.42 6.99
N HIS A 25 6.71 -40.89 8.13
CA HIS A 25 7.59 -40.62 9.27
C HIS A 25 6.81 -40.82 10.57
N ARG A 26 7.20 -41.88 11.31
CA ARG A 26 6.85 -42.08 12.72
C ARG A 26 7.58 -40.99 13.52
N VAL A 27 6.84 -40.21 14.29
CA VAL A 27 7.42 -39.39 15.38
C VAL A 27 6.99 -40.07 16.68
N ASP A 28 7.97 -40.56 17.42
CA ASP A 28 7.79 -41.07 18.78
C ASP A 28 7.39 -39.89 19.69
N ILE A 29 6.26 -40.06 20.40
CA ILE A 29 5.81 -39.14 21.45
C ILE A 29 6.22 -39.76 22.78
N SER A 30 7.45 -39.47 23.20
CA SER A 30 7.85 -39.60 24.60
C SER A 30 9.03 -38.67 24.86
N ASP A 31 8.72 -37.40 25.12
CA ASP A 31 9.39 -36.59 26.13
C ASP A 31 8.55 -35.33 26.35
N SER A 32 7.77 -35.38 27.43
CA SER A 32 7.03 -34.24 27.97
C SER A 32 8.03 -33.33 28.65
N ASP A 33 8.61 -32.38 27.90
CA ASP A 33 9.43 -31.33 28.49
C ASP A 33 8.54 -30.16 28.91
N THR A 34 8.56 -29.91 30.20
CA THR A 34 7.76 -28.92 30.90
C THR A 34 8.18 -27.50 30.52
N SER A 35 7.22 -26.75 29.98
CA SER A 35 7.08 -25.30 30.13
C SER A 35 8.35 -24.45 30.02
N THR A 36 8.71 -24.06 28.79
CA THR A 36 9.27 -22.73 28.59
C THR A 36 8.11 -21.73 28.65
N PHE A 37 7.82 -21.21 29.84
CA PHE A 37 7.05 -19.97 29.91
C PHE A 37 7.90 -18.91 29.20
N ALA A 38 7.46 -18.47 28.03
CA ALA A 38 8.04 -17.31 27.38
C ALA A 38 8.03 -16.17 28.42
N GLU A 39 9.18 -15.54 28.64
CA GLU A 39 9.24 -14.37 29.53
C GLU A 39 8.17 -13.35 29.10
N PRO A 40 7.41 -12.76 30.03
CA PRO A 40 6.41 -11.77 29.68
C PRO A 40 7.10 -10.63 28.91
N LYS A 41 6.68 -10.42 27.66
CA LYS A 41 7.19 -9.33 26.84
C LYS A 41 7.03 -8.02 27.61
N PRO A 42 7.99 -7.08 27.49
CA PRO A 42 7.86 -5.75 28.10
C PRO A 42 6.51 -5.14 27.74
N LEU A 43 5.83 -4.51 28.71
CA LEU A 43 4.52 -3.86 28.50
C LEU A 43 4.52 -2.92 27.27
N THR A 44 5.64 -2.25 26.99
CA THR A 44 5.79 -1.38 25.81
C THR A 44 5.73 -2.17 24.49
N MET A 45 6.38 -3.34 24.43
CA MET A 45 6.35 -4.20 23.23
C MET A 45 4.97 -4.82 22.98
N SER A 46 4.15 -5.01 24.01
CA SER A 46 2.78 -5.52 23.85
C SER A 46 1.85 -4.56 23.11
N LEU A 47 2.13 -3.25 23.15
CA LEU A 47 1.30 -2.23 22.48
C LEU A 47 1.51 -2.19 20.96
N VAL A 48 2.65 -2.67 20.48
CA VAL A 48 3.04 -2.61 19.06
C VAL A 48 2.88 -3.95 18.33
N GLU A 49 2.30 -4.95 19.00
CA GLU A 49 2.03 -6.27 18.46
C GLU A 49 0.53 -6.56 18.46
N ALA A 50 -0.03 -6.87 17.29
CA ALA A 50 -1.42 -7.31 17.20
C ALA A 50 -1.57 -8.75 17.71
N SER A 51 -2.62 -9.02 18.49
CA SER A 51 -2.99 -10.38 18.88
C SER A 51 -3.46 -11.19 17.68
N GLU A 52 -3.40 -12.52 17.77
CA GLU A 52 -3.87 -13.39 16.69
C GLU A 52 -5.39 -13.24 16.45
N GLU A 53 -6.17 -12.99 17.50
CA GLU A 53 -7.61 -12.70 17.38
C GLU A 53 -7.86 -11.42 16.58
N LEU A 54 -7.10 -10.36 16.87
CA LEU A 54 -7.23 -9.07 16.19
C LEU A 54 -6.78 -9.17 14.72
N LYS A 55 -5.69 -9.89 14.45
CA LYS A 55 -5.24 -10.20 13.09
C LYS A 55 -6.31 -10.93 12.29
N LYS A 56 -6.92 -11.96 12.89
CA LYS A 56 -8.00 -12.73 12.27
C LYS A 56 -9.22 -11.85 11.99
N GLN A 57 -9.66 -11.05 12.96
CA GLN A 57 -10.78 -10.11 12.79
C GLN A 57 -10.52 -9.11 11.67
N TYR A 58 -9.31 -8.55 11.61
CA TYR A 58 -8.91 -7.63 10.54
C TYR A 58 -8.97 -8.32 9.17
N LEU A 59 -8.41 -9.52 9.02
CA LEU A 59 -8.43 -10.23 7.74
C LEU A 59 -9.85 -10.58 7.28
N GLU A 60 -10.69 -11.07 8.20
CA GLU A 60 -12.10 -11.43 7.93
C GLU A 60 -12.97 -10.22 7.57
N SER A 61 -12.61 -9.04 8.05
CA SER A 61 -13.33 -7.79 7.75
C SER A 61 -13.06 -7.27 6.34
N ILE A 62 -12.02 -7.73 5.64
CA ILE A 62 -11.67 -7.28 4.30
C ILE A 62 -12.40 -8.12 3.23
N PRO A 63 -13.24 -7.51 2.37
CA PRO A 63 -13.93 -8.22 1.31
C PRO A 63 -12.93 -8.82 0.31
N HIS A 64 -13.09 -10.11 0.03
CA HIS A 64 -12.19 -10.85 -0.88
C HIS A 64 -10.71 -10.75 -0.50
N ALA A 65 -10.41 -10.71 0.79
CA ALA A 65 -9.04 -10.67 1.29
C ALA A 65 -8.20 -11.78 0.65
N THR A 66 -7.08 -11.40 0.05
CA THR A 66 -6.09 -12.34 -0.49
C THR A 66 -4.72 -11.97 0.04
N VAL A 67 -3.87 -12.99 0.17
CA VAL A 67 -2.48 -12.85 0.60
C VAL A 67 -1.57 -13.22 -0.56
N TRP A 68 -0.57 -12.38 -0.82
CA TRP A 68 0.48 -12.62 -1.80
C TRP A 68 1.83 -12.52 -1.12
N GLU A 69 2.58 -13.62 -1.06
CA GLU A 69 3.92 -13.66 -0.46
C GLU A 69 3.95 -13.03 0.96
N GLY A 70 2.95 -13.38 1.78
CA GLY A 70 2.79 -12.87 3.15
C GLY A 70 2.19 -11.47 3.28
N GLN A 71 1.95 -10.75 2.18
CA GLN A 71 1.34 -9.41 2.18
C GLN A 71 -0.18 -9.50 1.98
N ILE A 72 -0.95 -8.84 2.85
CA ILE A 72 -2.39 -8.68 2.68
C ILE A 72 -2.62 -7.68 1.54
N LEU A 73 -3.27 -8.13 0.46
CA LEU A 73 -3.62 -7.28 -0.66
C LEU A 73 -4.83 -6.39 -0.31
N PRO A 74 -4.98 -5.22 -0.96
CA PRO A 74 -6.16 -4.36 -0.78
C PRO A 74 -7.43 -5.02 -1.35
N GLY A 75 -8.00 -6.00 -0.64
CA GLY A 75 -9.27 -6.68 -0.92
C GLY A 75 -9.56 -6.96 -2.39
N GLY A 76 -10.80 -6.68 -2.81
CA GLY A 76 -11.32 -6.98 -4.16
C GLY A 76 -10.74 -6.16 -5.32
N VAL A 77 -9.78 -5.26 -5.09
CA VAL A 77 -9.20 -4.39 -6.16
C VAL A 77 -7.84 -4.84 -6.67
N THR A 78 -7.14 -5.73 -5.94
CA THR A 78 -5.85 -6.30 -6.36
C THR A 78 -5.84 -7.80 -6.06
N THR A 79 -5.50 -8.61 -7.06
CA THR A 79 -5.49 -10.08 -6.96
C THR A 79 -4.09 -10.66 -7.16
N PRO A 80 -3.83 -11.89 -6.70
CA PRO A 80 -2.61 -12.63 -7.04
C PRO A 80 -2.29 -12.67 -8.55
N ASP A 81 -3.31 -12.84 -9.40
CA ASP A 81 -3.08 -12.86 -10.86
C ASP A 81 -2.71 -11.49 -11.41
N LYS A 82 -3.25 -10.40 -10.83
CA LYS A 82 -2.80 -9.05 -11.13
C LYS A 82 -1.35 -8.83 -10.69
N MET A 83 -0.97 -9.34 -9.50
CA MET A 83 0.41 -9.29 -9.02
C MET A 83 1.39 -9.99 -9.97
N LYS A 84 1.01 -11.15 -10.52
CA LYS A 84 1.78 -11.85 -11.56
C LYS A 84 1.86 -11.03 -12.84
N ALA A 85 0.73 -10.56 -13.36
CA ALA A 85 0.67 -9.81 -14.61
C ALA A 85 1.51 -8.51 -14.57
N MET A 86 1.64 -7.88 -13.40
CA MET A 86 2.51 -6.71 -13.23
C MET A 86 4.01 -7.03 -13.39
N GLN A 87 4.44 -8.28 -13.18
CA GLN A 87 5.82 -8.67 -13.42
C GLN A 87 6.18 -8.63 -14.92
N ASP A 88 5.19 -8.75 -15.80
CA ASP A 88 5.36 -8.67 -17.25
C ASP A 88 5.33 -7.21 -17.77
N MET A 89 5.06 -6.23 -16.91
CA MET A 89 5.07 -4.83 -17.31
C MET A 89 6.49 -4.33 -17.59
N VAL A 90 6.68 -3.77 -18.78
CA VAL A 90 7.95 -3.20 -19.25
C VAL A 90 7.87 -1.68 -19.13
N PHE A 91 8.78 -1.10 -18.35
CA PHE A 91 8.97 0.34 -18.20
C PHE A 91 10.24 0.78 -18.93
N ASP A 92 10.20 1.98 -19.49
CA ASP A 92 11.29 2.60 -20.26
C ASP A 92 11.58 4.04 -19.79
N GLU A 93 12.52 4.71 -20.43
CA GLU A 93 12.99 6.05 -20.05
C GLU A 93 11.93 7.15 -20.14
N ASN A 94 10.81 6.90 -20.82
CA ASN A 94 9.68 7.82 -20.90
C ASN A 94 8.70 7.65 -19.74
N ASP A 95 8.83 6.61 -18.94
CA ASP A 95 7.97 6.37 -17.78
C ASP A 95 8.51 7.06 -16.52
N VAL A 96 7.57 7.51 -15.69
CA VAL A 96 7.80 7.87 -14.28
C VAL A 96 6.86 7.03 -13.42
N ILE A 97 7.39 6.30 -12.44
CA ILE A 97 6.58 5.58 -11.45
C ILE A 97 6.72 6.21 -10.08
N ILE A 98 5.60 6.63 -9.52
CA ILE A 98 5.49 7.16 -8.16
C ILE A 98 5.22 5.98 -7.23
N VAL A 99 6.08 5.74 -6.26
CA VAL A 99 5.89 4.67 -5.28
C VAL A 99 5.79 5.28 -3.89
N SER A 100 4.93 4.74 -3.05
CA SER A 100 4.82 5.20 -1.66
C SER A 100 4.11 4.17 -0.82
N TYR A 101 4.42 4.11 0.48
CA TYR A 101 3.48 3.49 1.40
C TYR A 101 2.17 4.30 1.39
N PRO A 102 0.97 3.67 1.42
CA PRO A 102 -0.30 4.38 1.38
C PRO A 102 -0.32 5.58 2.33
N LYS A 103 -0.91 6.68 1.87
CA LYS A 103 -1.10 7.92 2.66
C LYS A 103 0.16 8.71 3.01
N SER A 104 1.23 8.52 2.23
CA SER A 104 2.47 9.29 2.34
C SER A 104 2.56 10.53 1.43
N GLY A 105 1.50 10.87 0.67
CA GLY A 105 1.51 12.05 -0.21
C GLY A 105 1.49 11.74 -1.71
N THR A 106 1.19 10.50 -2.09
CA THR A 106 1.10 10.03 -3.48
C THR A 106 0.30 10.99 -4.36
N THR A 107 -0.93 11.34 -3.97
CA THR A 107 -1.81 12.24 -4.74
C THR A 107 -1.18 13.61 -4.97
N TRP A 108 -0.43 14.13 -4.00
CA TRP A 108 0.19 15.44 -4.12
C TRP A 108 1.33 15.42 -5.13
N VAL A 109 2.22 14.42 -5.02
CA VAL A 109 3.32 14.24 -5.99
C VAL A 109 2.78 13.87 -7.38
N SER A 110 1.69 13.12 -7.47
CA SER A 110 1.01 12.86 -8.73
C SER A 110 0.50 14.15 -9.40
N GLU A 111 -0.02 15.10 -8.63
CA GLU A 111 -0.51 16.38 -9.17
C GLU A 111 0.65 17.25 -9.63
N VAL A 112 1.71 17.34 -8.83
CA VAL A 112 2.94 18.07 -9.17
C VAL A 112 3.57 17.52 -10.45
N LEU A 113 3.78 16.20 -10.53
CA LEU A 113 4.39 15.57 -11.70
C LEU A 113 3.50 15.65 -12.93
N SER A 114 2.17 15.58 -12.76
CA SER A 114 1.24 15.84 -13.87
C SER A 114 1.40 17.27 -14.36
N ALA A 115 1.42 18.26 -13.46
CA ALA A 115 1.55 19.67 -13.83
C ALA A 115 2.85 19.95 -14.58
N ILE A 116 3.95 19.31 -14.15
CA ILE A 116 5.23 19.34 -14.86
C ILE A 116 5.10 18.69 -16.26
N ALA A 117 4.50 17.51 -16.36
CA ALA A 117 4.31 16.81 -17.64
C ALA A 117 3.37 17.56 -18.63
N TYR A 118 2.48 18.40 -18.12
CA TYR A 118 1.65 19.32 -18.91
C TYR A 118 2.29 20.71 -19.09
N GLU A 119 3.59 20.86 -18.80
CA GLU A 119 4.34 22.10 -18.99
C GLU A 119 3.67 23.30 -18.28
N GLY A 120 3.19 23.08 -17.05
CA GLY A 120 2.52 24.09 -16.23
C GLY A 120 1.09 24.44 -16.67
N ASN A 121 0.50 23.72 -17.63
CA ASN A 121 -0.87 23.97 -18.08
C ASN A 121 -1.90 23.37 -17.11
N THR A 122 -2.23 24.10 -16.04
CA THR A 122 -3.18 23.70 -15.00
C THR A 122 -4.61 23.52 -15.52
N GLU A 123 -4.99 24.19 -16.62
CA GLU A 123 -6.30 24.02 -17.25
C GLU A 123 -6.50 22.61 -17.81
N LYS A 124 -5.45 21.98 -18.37
CA LYS A 124 -5.52 20.57 -18.80
C LYS A 124 -5.75 19.63 -17.62
N LEU A 125 -5.15 19.90 -16.46
CA LEU A 125 -5.31 19.07 -15.25
C LEU A 125 -6.74 19.13 -14.70
N LYS A 126 -7.46 20.22 -14.94
CA LYS A 126 -8.87 20.38 -14.53
C LYS A 126 -9.85 19.63 -15.44
N GLN A 127 -9.40 19.16 -16.60
CA GLN A 127 -10.22 18.44 -17.59
C GLN A 127 -10.13 16.92 -17.46
N VAL A 128 -9.03 16.40 -16.89
CA VAL A 128 -8.77 14.96 -16.81
C VAL A 128 -8.53 14.55 -15.36
N ARG A 129 -9.25 13.52 -14.92
CA ARG A 129 -9.14 12.99 -13.55
C ARG A 129 -7.73 12.48 -13.26
N MET A 130 -7.32 12.58 -12.00
CA MET A 130 -6.01 12.10 -11.55
C MET A 130 -5.78 10.62 -11.87
N ASP A 131 -6.78 9.76 -11.68
CA ASP A 131 -6.67 8.32 -11.93
C ASP A 131 -6.48 7.96 -13.41
N GLU A 132 -6.89 8.85 -14.33
CA GLU A 132 -6.62 8.73 -15.76
C GLU A 132 -5.23 9.27 -16.12
N ARG A 133 -4.79 10.35 -15.46
CA ARG A 133 -3.45 10.94 -15.67
C ARG A 133 -2.32 10.10 -15.08
N VAL A 134 -2.59 9.50 -13.93
CA VAL A 134 -1.63 8.72 -13.14
C VAL A 134 -2.29 7.42 -12.71
N PRO A 135 -2.33 6.38 -13.57
CA PRO A 135 -3.01 5.14 -13.27
C PRO A 135 -2.32 4.35 -12.14
N TRP A 136 -3.14 3.71 -11.31
CA TRP A 136 -2.67 2.78 -10.27
C TRP A 136 -2.35 1.42 -10.88
N ILE A 137 -1.09 0.99 -10.89
CA ILE A 137 -0.71 -0.23 -11.63
C ILE A 137 -1.28 -1.51 -10.99
N GLU A 138 -1.50 -1.53 -9.67
CA GLU A 138 -2.07 -2.68 -8.94
C GLU A 138 -3.60 -2.81 -9.04
N MET A 139 -4.29 -1.80 -9.55
CA MET A 139 -5.75 -1.76 -9.56
C MET A 139 -6.29 -1.70 -11.00
N ASP A 140 -7.44 -2.33 -11.22
CA ASP A 140 -8.17 -2.18 -12.48
C ASP A 140 -8.74 -0.75 -12.58
N HIS A 141 -8.54 -0.09 -13.72
CA HIS A 141 -9.12 1.22 -14.00
C HIS A 141 -10.64 1.29 -13.79
N ARG A 142 -11.37 0.18 -13.98
CA ARG A 142 -12.82 0.11 -13.75
C ARG A 142 -13.20 0.33 -12.29
N CYS A 143 -12.30 0.11 -11.35
CA CYS A 143 -12.54 0.43 -9.93
C CYS A 143 -12.66 1.95 -9.69
N TRP A 144 -12.31 2.79 -10.66
CA TRP A 144 -12.54 4.24 -10.64
C TRP A 144 -13.84 4.67 -11.33
N ASP A 145 -14.58 3.76 -11.95
CA ASP A 145 -15.87 4.09 -12.54
C ASP A 145 -16.98 4.00 -11.48
N PRO A 146 -17.69 5.09 -11.18
CA PRO A 146 -18.78 5.09 -10.20
C PRO A 146 -19.92 4.14 -10.53
N ASN A 147 -20.04 3.71 -11.80
CA ASN A 147 -21.08 2.82 -12.30
C ASN A 147 -20.59 1.39 -12.57
N SER A 148 -19.30 1.10 -12.37
CA SER A 148 -18.75 -0.23 -12.60
C SER A 148 -18.72 -1.05 -11.31
N PRO A 149 -19.01 -2.35 -11.34
CA PRO A 149 -18.79 -3.20 -10.18
C PRO A 149 -17.30 -3.18 -9.83
N VAL A 150 -16.98 -2.99 -8.54
CA VAL A 150 -15.61 -3.08 -8.02
C VAL A 150 -15.16 -4.55 -8.15
N GLN A 151 -14.61 -4.89 -9.31
CA GLN A 151 -14.14 -6.23 -9.64
C GLN A 151 -12.75 -6.12 -10.26
N ALA A 152 -11.78 -6.80 -9.63
CA ALA A 152 -10.45 -6.95 -10.19
C ALA A 152 -10.50 -7.61 -11.59
N SER A 153 -9.75 -7.03 -12.53
CA SER A 153 -9.38 -7.69 -13.80
C SER A 153 -7.91 -8.03 -13.76
N ALA A 154 -7.57 -9.16 -14.39
CA ALA A 154 -6.19 -9.52 -14.70
C ALA A 154 -5.59 -8.62 -15.80
N LYS A 155 -6.39 -7.81 -16.51
CA LYS A 155 -5.87 -6.92 -17.58
C LYS A 155 -5.09 -5.75 -16.96
N GLY A 156 -3.86 -5.58 -17.44
CA GLY A 156 -2.99 -4.44 -17.13
C GLY A 156 -3.53 -3.13 -17.69
N PRO A 157 -3.06 -1.97 -17.19
CA PRO A 157 -3.35 -0.69 -17.83
C PRO A 157 -2.81 -0.68 -19.27
N VAL A 158 -3.52 -0.01 -20.18
CA VAL A 158 -3.13 0.11 -21.60
C VAL A 158 -2.06 1.20 -21.73
N ARG A 159 -0.91 0.86 -22.34
CA ARG A 159 0.14 1.83 -22.71
C ARG A 159 -0.22 2.45 -24.07
N ASP A 160 -0.33 3.76 -24.15
CA ASP A 160 -0.55 4.52 -25.40
C ASP A 160 0.75 5.08 -26.06
N GLY A 161 1.92 4.78 -25.50
CA GLY A 161 3.24 5.15 -26.05
C GLY A 161 3.67 6.61 -25.81
N LYS A 162 2.95 7.40 -25.01
CA LYS A 162 3.38 8.74 -24.55
C LYS A 162 4.13 8.64 -23.21
N LYS A 163 4.83 9.71 -22.80
CA LYS A 163 5.36 9.82 -21.42
C LYS A 163 4.21 9.58 -20.45
N GLN A 164 4.32 8.52 -19.65
CA GLN A 164 3.28 8.07 -18.75
C GLN A 164 3.78 8.18 -17.31
N ILE A 165 2.93 8.73 -16.47
CA ILE A 165 3.13 8.76 -15.04
C ILE A 165 2.26 7.66 -14.47
N TRP A 166 2.84 6.84 -13.61
CA TRP A 166 2.18 5.72 -12.96
C TRP A 166 2.29 5.89 -11.45
N PHE A 167 1.42 5.24 -10.69
CA PHE A 167 1.68 5.08 -9.26
C PHE A 167 1.47 3.66 -8.75
N SER A 168 2.16 3.37 -7.65
CA SER A 168 2.20 2.08 -6.98
C SER A 168 2.32 2.21 -5.46
N HIS A 169 1.79 1.22 -4.76
CA HIS A 169 2.01 0.97 -3.33
C HIS A 169 2.71 -0.38 -3.10
N LEU A 170 3.34 -0.95 -4.13
CA LEU A 170 4.03 -2.23 -4.02
C LEU A 170 5.31 -2.11 -3.20
N HIS A 171 5.59 -3.18 -2.47
CA HIS A 171 6.92 -3.41 -1.95
C HIS A 171 7.92 -3.50 -3.11
N LEU A 172 9.16 -3.03 -2.90
CA LEU A 172 10.22 -3.00 -3.92
C LEU A 172 10.43 -4.35 -4.61
N ASP A 173 10.32 -5.43 -3.86
CA ASP A 173 10.47 -6.82 -4.34
C ASP A 173 9.45 -7.20 -5.42
N TYR A 174 8.30 -6.53 -5.44
CA TYR A 174 7.19 -6.78 -6.38
C TYR A 174 7.06 -5.69 -7.45
N LEU A 175 7.86 -4.63 -7.39
CA LEU A 175 7.89 -3.61 -8.43
C LEU A 175 8.29 -4.26 -9.78
N PRO A 176 7.67 -3.86 -10.91
CA PRO A 176 8.01 -4.38 -12.23
C PRO A 176 9.53 -4.44 -12.46
N PRO A 177 10.08 -5.57 -12.96
CA PRO A 177 11.53 -5.80 -13.00
C PRO A 177 12.32 -4.70 -13.70
N THR A 178 11.77 -4.14 -14.77
CA THR A 178 12.37 -3.04 -15.54
C THR A 178 12.47 -1.74 -14.73
N ALA A 179 11.43 -1.38 -13.98
CA ALA A 179 11.45 -0.25 -13.06
C ALA A 179 12.48 -0.43 -11.94
N ARG A 180 12.52 -1.63 -11.33
CA ARG A 180 13.52 -1.98 -10.31
C ARG A 180 14.95 -2.02 -10.85
N ALA A 181 15.12 -2.34 -12.14
CA ALA A 181 16.41 -2.28 -12.82
C ALA A 181 16.81 -0.85 -13.26
N GLY A 182 16.03 0.17 -12.90
CA GLY A 182 16.32 1.57 -13.21
C GLY A 182 16.12 1.94 -14.69
N LYS A 183 15.24 1.22 -15.41
CA LYS A 183 14.91 1.55 -16.82
C LYS A 183 14.01 2.78 -16.95
N CYS A 184 13.27 3.11 -15.91
CA CYS A 184 12.45 4.32 -15.82
C CYS A 184 12.81 5.14 -14.59
N LYS A 185 12.21 6.33 -14.46
CA LYS A 185 12.35 7.15 -13.26
C LYS A 185 11.41 6.66 -12.17
N VAL A 186 11.93 6.46 -10.96
CA VAL A 186 11.16 6.06 -9.77
C VAL A 186 11.16 7.20 -8.76
N VAL A 187 9.99 7.68 -8.34
CA VAL A 187 9.86 8.68 -7.27
C VAL A 187 9.25 8.01 -6.06
N TYR A 188 10.02 7.79 -5.01
CA TYR A 188 9.50 7.29 -3.74
C TYR A 188 9.05 8.45 -2.84
N VAL A 189 7.82 8.40 -2.35
CA VAL A 189 7.27 9.40 -1.42
C VAL A 189 7.15 8.79 -0.03
N ALA A 190 7.90 9.37 0.91
CA ALA A 190 7.90 9.01 2.31
C ALA A 190 7.16 10.06 3.15
N ARG A 191 6.72 9.66 4.34
CA ARG A 191 6.08 10.52 5.34
C ARG A 191 6.44 10.02 6.71
N ASN A 192 6.50 10.90 7.71
CA ASN A 192 6.68 10.46 9.09
C ASN A 192 5.65 9.37 9.46
N PRO A 193 6.08 8.30 10.13
CA PRO A 193 5.23 7.12 10.29
C PRO A 193 4.04 7.33 11.21
N LYS A 194 4.12 8.27 12.17
CA LYS A 194 3.04 8.52 13.12
C LYS A 194 1.84 9.19 12.44
N ASP A 195 2.09 10.22 11.62
CA ASP A 195 1.02 10.83 10.82
C ASP A 195 0.57 9.91 9.67
N ASN A 196 1.48 9.09 9.12
CA ASN A 196 1.11 8.07 8.14
C ASN A 196 0.08 7.10 8.76
N ALA A 197 0.35 6.57 9.96
CA ALA A 197 -0.54 5.67 10.68
C ALA A 197 -1.93 6.29 10.89
N VAL A 198 -2.00 7.54 11.38
CA VAL A 198 -3.28 8.24 11.56
C VAL A 198 -4.00 8.44 10.23
N SER A 199 -3.28 8.87 9.19
CA SER A 199 -3.91 9.07 7.89
C SER A 199 -4.40 7.76 7.27
N TYR A 200 -3.72 6.64 7.53
CA TYR A 200 -4.08 5.33 7.02
C TYR A 200 -5.20 4.68 7.82
N PHE A 201 -5.29 4.93 9.13
CA PHE A 201 -6.46 4.63 9.96
C PHE A 201 -7.74 5.24 9.37
N HIS A 202 -7.73 6.55 9.09
CA HIS A 202 -8.88 7.22 8.46
C HIS A 202 -9.18 6.68 7.06
N PHE A 203 -8.15 6.29 6.31
CA PHE A 203 -8.34 5.72 4.98
C PHE A 203 -9.03 4.35 5.03
N HIS A 204 -8.76 3.51 6.03
CA HIS A 204 -9.50 2.25 6.23
C HIS A 204 -10.99 2.48 6.51
N ARG A 205 -11.34 3.57 7.21
CA ARG A 205 -12.73 3.98 7.50
C ARG A 205 -13.44 4.62 6.31
N LEU A 206 -12.68 4.99 5.27
CA LEU A 206 -13.17 5.59 4.02
C LEU A 206 -13.37 4.53 2.93
N THR A 207 -12.56 3.47 2.92
CA THR A 207 -12.33 2.65 1.72
C THR A 207 -13.16 1.37 1.74
N THR A 208 -14.04 1.21 0.75
CA THR A 208 -15.01 0.10 0.71
C THR A 208 -14.36 -1.24 0.40
N PHE A 209 -13.35 -1.27 -0.49
CA PHE A 209 -12.60 -2.49 -0.81
C PHE A 209 -11.71 -3.00 0.34
N MET A 210 -11.53 -2.21 1.40
CA MET A 210 -10.83 -2.61 2.62
C MET A 210 -11.80 -2.88 3.78
N GLY A 211 -13.09 -3.11 3.47
CA GLY A 211 -14.11 -3.47 4.45
C GLY A 211 -14.80 -2.31 5.14
N LEU A 212 -14.50 -1.06 4.73
CA LEU A 212 -15.12 0.15 5.28
C LEU A 212 -15.15 0.12 6.83
N GLN A 213 -13.96 0.19 7.43
CA GLN A 213 -13.70 -0.14 8.84
C GLN A 213 -14.24 0.90 9.85
N LYS A 214 -15.51 1.33 9.74
CA LYS A 214 -16.12 2.39 10.58
C LYS A 214 -16.11 2.06 12.07
N ASP A 215 -16.17 0.79 12.43
CA ASP A 215 -16.17 0.39 13.84
C ASP A 215 -14.77 0.23 14.43
N MET A 216 -13.73 0.11 13.60
CA MET A 216 -12.34 -0.06 14.05
C MET A 216 -11.89 1.14 14.88
N LYS A 217 -11.45 0.88 16.11
CA LYS A 217 -10.94 1.89 17.03
C LYS A 217 -9.43 2.06 16.85
N TRP A 218 -8.92 3.23 17.26
CA TRP A 218 -7.50 3.53 17.16
C TRP A 218 -6.62 2.50 17.90
N ASN A 219 -7.05 2.07 19.09
CA ASN A 219 -6.28 1.11 19.89
C ASN A 219 -6.21 -0.30 19.29
N ASP A 220 -7.16 -0.67 18.43
CA ASP A 220 -7.12 -1.92 17.68
C ASP A 220 -6.28 -1.74 16.40
N TYR A 221 -6.38 -0.58 15.75
CA TYR A 221 -5.62 -0.26 14.55
C TYR A 221 -4.11 -0.14 14.80
N PHE A 222 -3.72 0.54 15.88
CA PHE A 222 -2.33 0.86 16.20
C PHE A 222 -1.39 -0.36 16.19
N PRO A 223 -1.68 -1.46 16.90
CA PRO A 223 -0.82 -2.64 16.89
C PRO A 223 -0.78 -3.35 15.52
N LEU A 224 -1.87 -3.32 14.72
CA LEU A 224 -1.88 -3.87 13.36
C LEU A 224 -0.90 -3.12 12.44
N PHE A 225 -0.91 -1.78 12.52
CA PHE A 225 0.03 -0.93 11.78
C PHE A 225 1.47 -1.19 12.22
N CYS A 226 1.74 -1.20 13.53
CA CYS A 226 3.09 -1.38 14.05
C CYS A 226 3.70 -2.75 13.71
N SER A 227 2.90 -3.81 13.81
CA SER A 227 3.34 -5.16 13.44
C SER A 227 3.44 -5.35 11.91
N GLY A 228 2.87 -4.45 11.12
CA GLY A 228 2.74 -4.58 9.67
C GLY A 228 1.74 -5.65 9.24
N TYR A 229 0.84 -6.09 10.14
CA TYR A 229 -0.24 -7.01 9.79
C TYR A 229 -1.44 -6.21 9.30
N ILE A 230 -1.25 -5.55 8.16
CA ILE A 230 -2.23 -4.65 7.57
C ILE A 230 -2.06 -4.68 6.04
N CYS A 231 -3.05 -4.22 5.27
CA CYS A 231 -2.89 -4.11 3.82
C CYS A 231 -1.60 -3.35 3.46
N VAL A 232 -0.91 -3.79 2.40
CA VAL A 232 0.42 -3.28 1.99
C VAL A 232 1.58 -3.64 2.94
N GLY A 233 1.29 -4.08 4.16
CA GLY A 233 2.26 -4.67 5.07
C GLY A 233 3.04 -3.65 5.88
N ASN A 234 4.31 -3.97 6.17
CA ASN A 234 5.15 -3.25 7.13
C ASN A 234 5.71 -1.94 6.56
N TRP A 235 5.31 -0.81 7.14
CA TRP A 235 5.78 0.53 6.74
C TRP A 235 7.30 0.70 6.87
N PHE A 236 7.92 0.16 7.92
CA PHE A 236 9.36 0.31 8.17
C PHE A 236 10.17 -0.39 7.06
N LYS A 237 9.84 -1.65 6.76
CA LYS A 237 10.49 -2.41 5.68
C LYS A 237 10.31 -1.70 4.34
N HIS A 238 9.07 -1.33 4.01
CA HIS A 238 8.73 -0.65 2.76
C HIS A 238 9.58 0.62 2.57
N THR A 239 9.61 1.49 3.58
CA THR A 239 10.33 2.77 3.51
C THR A 239 11.85 2.58 3.48
N LEU A 240 12.41 1.67 4.28
CA LEU A 240 13.85 1.44 4.33
C LEU A 240 14.39 0.78 3.06
N ASP A 241 13.62 -0.11 2.43
CA ASP A 241 14.04 -0.75 1.19
C ASP A 241 14.07 0.26 0.03
N TYR A 242 13.05 1.13 -0.05
CA TYR A 242 13.08 2.23 -1.01
C TYR A 242 14.14 3.30 -0.69
N TRP A 243 14.43 3.56 0.59
CA TRP A 243 15.53 4.44 0.98
C TRP A 243 16.89 3.93 0.50
N LYS A 244 17.15 2.63 0.68
CA LYS A 244 18.37 1.99 0.15
C LYS A 244 18.39 2.01 -1.38
N PHE A 245 17.25 1.77 -2.01
CA PHE A 245 17.12 1.76 -3.47
C PHE A 245 17.44 3.12 -4.08
N THR A 246 16.86 4.21 -3.57
CA THR A 246 17.07 5.56 -4.11
C THR A 246 18.52 6.03 -3.98
N ARG A 247 19.21 5.61 -2.91
CA ARG A 247 20.63 5.94 -2.74
C ARG A 247 21.57 5.22 -3.70
N ASN A 248 21.15 4.09 -4.25
CA ASN A 248 21.96 3.25 -5.13
C ASN A 248 21.51 3.32 -6.59
N ASN A 249 20.51 4.12 -6.92
CA ASN A 249 19.94 4.21 -8.26
C ASN A 249 19.76 5.68 -8.68
N PRO A 250 20.51 6.17 -9.70
CA PRO A 250 20.41 7.56 -10.16
C PRO A 250 19.06 7.88 -10.82
N ASN A 251 18.32 6.87 -11.26
CA ASN A 251 16.96 7.01 -11.79
C ASN A 251 15.90 6.90 -10.69
N ALA A 252 16.28 7.03 -9.42
CA ALA A 252 15.36 6.98 -8.31
C ALA A 252 15.53 8.20 -7.39
N LYS A 253 14.42 8.85 -7.02
CA LYS A 253 14.38 10.02 -6.15
C LYS A 253 13.55 9.72 -4.91
N PHE A 254 14.06 10.11 -3.75
CA PHE A 254 13.34 10.04 -2.48
C PHE A 254 12.77 11.43 -2.16
N VAL A 255 11.48 11.51 -1.88
CA VAL A 255 10.74 12.74 -1.56
C VAL A 255 10.08 12.56 -0.21
N VAL A 256 10.11 13.58 0.64
CA VAL A 256 9.51 13.54 1.97
C VAL A 256 8.30 14.48 2.02
N TYR A 257 7.18 14.00 2.54
CA TYR A 257 5.93 14.75 2.66
C TYR A 257 6.10 16.04 3.47
N GLU A 258 6.90 15.99 4.53
CA GLU A 258 7.20 17.11 5.40
C GLU A 258 7.98 18.22 4.65
N ASP A 259 8.91 17.85 3.76
CA ASP A 259 9.65 18.80 2.93
C ASP A 259 8.71 19.48 1.91
N LEU A 260 7.77 18.73 1.31
CA LEU A 260 6.73 19.31 0.44
C LEU A 260 5.85 20.32 1.19
N LYS A 261 5.55 20.07 2.47
CA LYS A 261 4.79 21.00 3.34
C LYS A 261 5.57 22.25 3.68
N LYS A 262 6.89 22.13 3.83
CA LYS A 262 7.80 23.21 4.22
C LYS A 262 8.14 24.12 3.04
N ASP A 263 8.44 23.53 1.88
CA ASP A 263 8.79 24.25 0.66
C ASP A 263 8.33 23.50 -0.60
N LEU A 264 7.05 23.71 -0.97
CA LEU A 264 6.49 23.13 -2.20
C LEU A 264 7.22 23.62 -3.47
N MET A 265 7.72 24.85 -3.49
CA MET A 265 8.40 25.40 -4.67
C MET A 265 9.73 24.68 -4.89
N GLY A 266 10.57 24.59 -3.85
CA GLY A 266 11.85 23.93 -3.92
C GLY A 266 11.72 22.43 -4.28
N GLU A 267 10.80 21.72 -3.64
CA GLU A 267 10.57 20.30 -3.94
C GLU A 267 10.03 20.07 -5.35
N MET A 268 9.14 20.95 -5.83
CA MET A 268 8.66 20.91 -7.22
C MET A 268 9.81 21.16 -8.21
N GLN A 269 10.67 22.15 -7.97
CA GLN A 269 11.85 22.39 -8.83
C GLN A 269 12.81 21.20 -8.82
N SER A 270 12.98 20.54 -7.67
CA SER A 270 13.79 19.33 -7.57
C SER A 270 13.19 18.15 -8.34
N LEU A 271 11.86 18.03 -8.39
CA LEU A 271 11.14 17.05 -9.20
C LEU A 271 11.23 17.38 -10.69
N GLU A 272 11.07 18.65 -11.06
CA GLU A 272 11.20 19.21 -12.42
C GLU A 272 12.57 18.87 -13.03
N GLU A 273 13.65 19.15 -12.29
CA GLU A 273 15.02 18.80 -12.67
C GLU A 273 15.19 17.30 -12.83
N PHE A 274 14.69 16.52 -11.86
CA PHE A 274 14.78 15.07 -11.90
C PHE A 274 14.05 14.46 -13.11
N VAL A 275 12.86 14.94 -13.47
CA VAL A 275 12.13 14.43 -14.64
C VAL A 275 12.61 15.03 -15.96
N GLY A 276 13.32 16.17 -15.93
CA GLY A 276 13.95 16.80 -17.09
C GLY A 276 12.97 17.58 -17.96
N ILE A 277 11.97 18.22 -17.35
CA ILE A 277 10.96 19.04 -18.06
C ILE A 277 10.97 20.43 -17.42
N PRO A 278 11.72 21.39 -17.97
CA PRO A 278 11.86 22.70 -17.35
C PRO A 278 10.59 23.55 -17.47
N LEU A 279 10.27 24.30 -16.42
CA LEU A 279 9.17 25.26 -16.34
C LEU A 279 9.71 26.69 -16.23
N THR A 280 8.98 27.67 -16.78
CA THR A 280 9.26 29.08 -16.56
C THR A 280 8.91 29.50 -15.12
N PRO A 281 9.47 30.61 -14.60
CA PRO A 281 9.09 31.13 -13.28
C PRO A 281 7.58 31.32 -13.10
N GLU A 282 6.87 31.76 -14.14
CA GLU A 282 5.43 31.98 -14.13
C GLU A 282 4.67 30.65 -14.07
N GLN A 283 5.08 29.66 -14.86
CA GLN A 283 4.52 28.30 -14.80
C GLN A 283 4.72 27.70 -13.41
N ARG A 284 5.91 27.85 -12.81
CA ARG A 284 6.20 27.36 -11.46
C ARG A 284 5.26 27.94 -10.41
N LEU A 285 5.01 29.25 -10.45
CA LEU A 285 4.08 29.91 -9.52
C LEU A 285 2.66 29.38 -9.68
N GLU A 286 2.20 29.20 -10.92
CA GLU A 286 0.87 28.66 -11.20
C GLU A 286 0.74 27.20 -10.73
N VAL A 287 1.76 26.37 -10.97
CA VAL A 287 1.79 24.98 -10.49
C VAL A 287 1.76 24.91 -8.96
N VAL A 288 2.57 25.70 -8.25
CA VAL A 288 2.58 25.73 -6.79
C VAL A 288 1.22 26.14 -6.22
N LYS A 289 0.59 27.15 -6.82
CA LYS A 289 -0.76 27.57 -6.42
C LYS A 289 -1.77 26.44 -6.62
N HIS A 290 -1.80 25.83 -7.80
CA HIS A 290 -2.72 24.75 -8.15
C HIS A 290 -2.52 23.49 -7.30
N CYS A 291 -1.25 23.14 -7.03
CA CYS A 291 -0.89 21.97 -6.23
C CYS A 291 -0.91 22.23 -4.71
N SER A 292 -1.39 23.40 -4.26
CA SER A 292 -1.60 23.64 -2.82
C SER A 292 -2.68 22.72 -2.26
N PHE A 293 -2.57 22.36 -0.98
CA PHE A 293 -3.55 21.49 -0.33
C PHE A 293 -4.98 22.04 -0.43
N ASP A 294 -5.15 23.34 -0.18
CA ASP A 294 -6.46 24.00 -0.22
C ASP A 294 -7.06 23.94 -1.64
N SER A 295 -6.25 24.17 -2.68
CA SER A 295 -6.73 24.08 -4.06
C SER A 295 -7.10 22.65 -4.46
N MET A 296 -6.27 21.66 -4.10
CA MET A 296 -6.55 20.27 -4.44
C MET A 296 -7.76 19.70 -3.70
N LYS A 297 -7.94 20.06 -2.42
CA LYS A 297 -9.04 19.57 -1.58
C LYS A 297 -10.42 19.84 -2.21
N ASP A 298 -10.58 20.98 -2.87
CA ASP A 298 -11.82 21.38 -3.53
C ASP A 298 -11.85 21.01 -5.03
N ASN A 299 -10.75 20.47 -5.58
CA ASN A 299 -10.66 20.05 -6.97
C ASN A 299 -11.18 18.62 -7.18
N LYS A 300 -12.32 18.48 -7.86
CA LYS A 300 -12.96 17.20 -8.22
C LYS A 300 -12.07 16.24 -9.00
N MET A 301 -11.05 16.75 -9.71
CA MET A 301 -10.09 15.92 -10.44
C MET A 301 -9.07 15.25 -9.52
N THR A 302 -8.93 15.68 -8.26
CA THR A 302 -7.92 15.17 -7.31
C THR A 302 -8.50 14.67 -6.00
N ASN A 303 -9.65 15.19 -5.56
CA ASN A 303 -10.23 14.93 -4.24
C ASN A 303 -10.96 13.57 -4.13
N ARG A 304 -11.12 12.86 -5.25
CA ARG A 304 -11.73 11.52 -5.33
C ARG A 304 -13.18 11.45 -4.80
N GLU A 305 -13.91 12.56 -4.82
CA GLU A 305 -15.34 12.58 -4.53
C GLU A 305 -16.15 11.85 -5.62
N GLY A 306 -17.23 11.18 -5.22
CA GLY A 306 -18.16 10.50 -6.11
C GLY A 306 -17.73 9.11 -6.60
N LEU A 307 -16.58 8.58 -6.16
CA LEU A 307 -16.12 7.24 -6.51
C LEU A 307 -16.70 6.18 -5.57
N ALA A 308 -17.26 5.08 -6.11
CA ALA A 308 -17.88 4.01 -5.33
C ALA A 308 -16.91 3.27 -4.38
N VAL A 309 -15.61 3.37 -4.62
CA VAL A 309 -14.57 2.79 -3.76
C VAL A 309 -14.35 3.57 -2.45
N PHE A 310 -14.94 4.76 -2.31
CA PHE A 310 -14.83 5.60 -1.12
C PHE A 310 -16.19 6.04 -0.58
N ASP A 311 -16.42 5.84 0.71
CA ASP A 311 -17.56 6.37 1.45
C ASP A 311 -17.13 7.60 2.28
N HIS A 312 -17.44 8.78 1.75
CA HIS A 312 -17.09 10.06 2.38
C HIS A 312 -18.04 10.48 3.52
N GLY A 313 -18.84 9.57 4.07
CA GLY A 313 -19.80 9.86 5.13
C GLY A 313 -19.19 10.31 6.46
N GLU A 314 -18.02 9.76 6.84
CA GLU A 314 -17.34 10.11 8.10
C GLU A 314 -16.06 10.94 7.92
N THR A 315 -15.38 10.77 6.79
CA THR A 315 -14.06 11.36 6.55
C THR A 315 -13.88 11.61 5.05
N LYS A 316 -12.95 12.50 4.70
CA LYS A 316 -12.65 12.84 3.31
C LYS A 316 -11.32 12.25 2.87
N PHE A 317 -11.19 11.96 1.58
CA PHE A 317 -9.92 11.49 1.00
C PHE A 317 -8.78 12.51 1.23
N MET A 318 -9.06 13.80 1.00
CA MET A 318 -8.19 14.92 1.36
C MET A 318 -8.63 15.49 2.72
N ARG A 319 -8.03 14.96 3.79
CA ARG A 319 -8.50 15.15 5.17
C ARG A 319 -8.05 16.47 5.82
N LYS A 320 -6.80 16.55 6.28
CA LYS A 320 -6.25 17.73 7.00
C LYS A 320 -5.04 18.38 6.32
N GLY A 321 -4.16 17.62 5.68
CA GLY A 321 -3.00 18.19 4.98
C GLY A 321 -1.96 18.84 5.90
N ILE A 322 -1.78 18.31 7.12
CA ILE A 322 -0.88 18.84 8.15
C ILE A 322 0.15 17.79 8.61
N VAL A 323 1.21 18.27 9.25
CA VAL A 323 2.21 17.51 10.01
C VAL A 323 1.88 17.63 11.50
N GLY A 324 2.06 16.56 12.28
CA GLY A 324 1.86 16.54 13.73
C GLY A 324 0.46 16.17 14.22
N ASP A 325 -0.45 15.71 13.34
CA ASP A 325 -1.82 15.33 13.76
C ASP A 325 -1.83 14.07 14.63
N TRP A 326 -0.76 13.26 14.57
CA TRP A 326 -0.58 12.06 15.37
C TRP A 326 -0.76 12.28 16.88
N LYS A 327 -0.43 13.47 17.39
CA LYS A 327 -0.61 13.84 18.80
C LYS A 327 -2.05 13.77 19.28
N ASN A 328 -3.02 13.87 18.37
CA ASN A 328 -4.44 13.79 18.69
C ASN A 328 -4.95 12.33 18.81
N TYR A 329 -4.10 11.34 18.54
CA TYR A 329 -4.46 9.92 18.50
C TYR A 329 -3.61 9.08 19.43
N PHE A 330 -2.29 9.30 19.43
CA PHE A 330 -1.37 8.53 20.24
C PHE A 330 -1.57 8.84 21.72
N THR A 331 -1.75 7.81 22.54
CA THR A 331 -1.53 7.96 23.98
C THR A 331 -0.04 8.12 24.27
N VAL A 332 0.31 8.61 25.46
CA VAL A 332 1.72 8.72 25.89
C VAL A 332 2.44 7.36 25.79
N ALA A 333 1.81 6.30 26.29
CA ALA A 333 2.39 4.95 26.23
C ALA A 333 2.54 4.41 24.79
N GLN A 334 1.57 4.69 23.90
CA GLN A 334 1.70 4.33 22.49
C GLN A 334 2.84 5.10 21.82
N ASN A 335 2.99 6.38 22.15
CA ASN A 335 4.09 7.19 21.63
C ASN A 335 5.45 6.65 22.04
N GLU A 336 5.64 6.37 23.34
CA GLU A 336 6.89 5.81 23.87
C GLU A 336 7.22 4.45 23.24
N ALA A 337 6.25 3.53 23.18
CA ALA A 337 6.43 2.23 22.53
C ALA A 337 6.74 2.37 21.04
N PHE A 338 6.10 3.32 20.34
CA PHE A 338 6.38 3.58 18.94
C PHE A 338 7.78 4.16 18.74
N ASP A 339 8.23 5.06 19.62
CA ASP A 339 9.56 5.66 19.56
C ASP A 339 10.67 4.62 19.77
N GLU A 340 10.48 3.69 20.71
CA GLU A 340 11.37 2.53 20.89
C GLU A 340 11.41 1.65 19.62
N LEU A 341 10.24 1.31 19.07
CA LEU A 341 10.15 0.54 17.84
C LEU A 341 10.83 1.27 16.67
N TYR A 342 10.53 2.54 16.46
CA TYR A 342 11.10 3.37 15.40
C TYR A 342 12.62 3.42 15.51
N LYS A 343 13.16 3.70 16.71
CA LYS A 343 14.59 3.69 16.95
C LYS A 343 15.19 2.33 16.60
N SER A 344 14.61 1.23 17.07
CA SER A 344 15.12 -0.13 16.79
C SER A 344 15.20 -0.48 15.29
N LYS A 345 14.35 0.15 14.46
CA LYS A 345 14.29 -0.09 13.01
C LYS A 345 15.15 0.88 12.21
N PHE A 346 15.31 2.12 12.66
CA PHE A 346 15.92 3.21 11.88
C PHE A 346 17.32 3.60 12.36
N GLU A 347 17.72 3.20 13.57
CA GLU A 347 19.08 3.46 14.08
C GLU A 347 20.13 2.91 13.12
N GLY A 348 21.12 3.74 12.76
CA GLY A 348 22.17 3.40 11.81
C GLY A 348 21.79 3.43 10.32
N THR A 349 20.52 3.68 9.96
CA THR A 349 20.09 3.71 8.54
C THR A 349 20.38 5.04 7.83
N GLY A 350 20.62 6.11 8.60
CA GLY A 350 20.80 7.47 8.10
C GLY A 350 19.52 8.13 7.58
N LEU A 351 18.35 7.50 7.73
CA LEU A 351 17.05 8.10 7.44
C LEU A 351 16.40 8.59 8.74
N SER A 352 15.87 9.81 8.72
CA SER A 352 15.14 10.42 9.82
C SER A 352 13.96 11.23 9.29
N PHE A 353 12.93 11.43 10.10
CA PHE A 353 11.75 12.23 9.75
C PHE A 353 11.53 13.35 10.76
N GLU A 354 11.07 14.50 10.28
CA GLU A 354 10.45 15.54 11.12
C GLU A 354 9.04 15.05 11.52
N PHE A 355 8.73 15.08 12.81
CA PHE A 355 7.41 14.66 13.32
C PHE A 355 6.48 15.84 13.58
N GLU A 356 6.99 17.07 13.49
CA GLU A 356 6.35 18.33 13.89
C GLU A 356 6.88 19.51 13.09
#